data_AF-A0A3D3CUG5-F1
#
_entry.id   AF-A0A3D3CUG5-F1
#
_cell.length_a   1.000
_cell.length_b   1.000
_cell.length_c   1.000
_cell.angle_alpha   90.00
_cell.angle_beta   90.00
_cell.angle_gamma   90.00
#
_symmetry.space_group_name_H-M   'P 1'
#
loop_
_entity.id
_entity.type
_entity.pdbx_description
1 polymer ?
#
loop_
_entity_poly.entity_id
_entity_poly.type
_entity_poly.pdbx_seq_one_letter_code
_entity_poly.pdbx_strand_id
1 'polypeptide(L)'
;MNNWFFQQAIPVLRSSYSVRIPNNWNFIINLQNRSYLTAIKKDSLVKNIYSWYYEYENITVYTVNWTFENIPAMKPEPFTSTINNYIGCIKFQLAVRPLQPGHSERLINDWQWVSNRLLAGPDFGLVIEDPNPWIHKLAKTIVQPGDPDLEKARKLFSFVRDHLKVTSKGWGIPENSTLSDMYKSGQGNVAEMNLLLIALLRTQHLNAEGVILATRDNGLTNISYPVMENFNYTICRLEINDKVYFLDTSDPMMGFGKLPVDCYNGQARVIDKNPSAVYFSPDSIRESSSIYVAIENDPSGKFLNADWTEHPGYYESSDIRHYIRDNNNSQDAYFKSYQKKKSFKEPIDSFTISDENDLDHPVSLNYKMHIYPSGEDHYYFSPIMNAGLENNPFKSEERNYPVELPYVFDNSYILNMEIPAGYEVEELPKSVRIKLNENDGIFEYLIQKNENSIQFKNVLNIKKATFDPEDYNNLRDFYAFILKKQAELIVFKKIKK
;
A
#
# COMPACT_ATOMS: atom_id res chain seq x y z
N MET A 1 -7.19 22.36 -20.75
CA MET A 1 -7.44 23.44 -19.78
C MET A 1 -6.69 23.06 -18.51
N ASN A 2 -5.93 23.97 -17.90
CA ASN A 2 -5.06 23.59 -16.79
C ASN A 2 -5.87 23.44 -15.50
N ASN A 3 -5.51 22.45 -14.70
CA ASN A 3 -6.01 22.33 -13.34
C ASN A 3 -5.49 23.53 -12.50
N TRP A 4 -6.27 23.92 -11.49
CA TRP A 4 -5.88 24.99 -10.58
C TRP A 4 -5.97 24.55 -9.12
N PHE A 5 -4.91 24.79 -8.37
CA PHE A 5 -4.81 24.47 -6.95
C PHE A 5 -5.02 25.75 -6.15
N PHE A 6 -6.14 25.84 -5.43
CA PHE A 6 -6.43 26.97 -4.56
C PHE A 6 -5.62 26.90 -3.27
N GLN A 7 -5.39 25.68 -2.78
CA GLN A 7 -4.62 25.40 -1.57
C GLN A 7 -3.18 25.01 -1.90
N GLN A 8 -2.23 25.41 -1.06
CA GLN A 8 -0.79 25.21 -1.26
C GLN A 8 -0.10 24.81 0.05
N ALA A 9 1.23 24.58 0.01
CA ALA A 9 2.04 24.27 1.19
C ALA A 9 2.16 25.43 2.20
N ILE A 10 1.78 26.65 1.80
CA ILE A 10 1.66 27.82 2.65
C ILE A 10 0.20 28.26 2.75
N PRO A 11 -0.21 28.98 3.81
CA PRO A 11 -1.54 29.54 3.89
C PRO A 11 -1.80 30.52 2.73
N VAL A 12 -3.01 30.51 2.19
CA VAL A 12 -3.41 31.36 1.08
C VAL A 12 -4.60 32.22 1.53
N LEU A 13 -4.37 33.53 1.65
CA LEU A 13 -5.41 34.47 2.07
C LEU A 13 -6.60 34.48 1.08
N ARG A 14 -6.29 34.48 -0.22
CA ARG A 14 -7.29 34.45 -1.28
C ARG A 14 -6.70 33.86 -2.55
N SER A 15 -7.46 32.98 -3.19
CA SER A 15 -7.17 32.46 -4.53
C SER A 15 -8.43 32.56 -5.39
N SER A 16 -8.30 32.98 -6.64
CA SER A 16 -9.43 33.07 -7.56
C SER A 16 -9.03 32.57 -8.93
N TYR A 17 -9.92 31.80 -9.55
CA TYR A 17 -9.69 31.20 -10.85
C TYR A 17 -10.89 31.43 -11.75
N SER A 18 -10.66 32.02 -12.92
CA SER A 18 -11.71 32.32 -13.90
C SER A 18 -11.43 31.61 -15.22
N VAL A 19 -12.43 30.90 -15.73
CA VAL A 19 -12.38 30.24 -17.04
C VAL A 19 -13.46 30.79 -17.96
N ARG A 20 -13.18 30.79 -19.26
CA ARG A 20 -14.13 31.14 -20.31
C ARG A 20 -14.28 29.95 -21.24
N ILE A 21 -15.48 29.37 -21.29
CA ILE A 21 -15.76 28.14 -22.02
C ILE A 21 -16.86 28.44 -23.06
N PRO A 22 -16.57 28.29 -24.35
CA PRO A 22 -17.59 28.32 -25.40
C PRO A 22 -18.63 27.21 -25.19
N ASN A 23 -19.91 27.48 -25.45
CA ASN A 23 -21.02 26.55 -25.19
C ASN A 23 -20.96 25.24 -26.00
N ASN A 24 -20.19 25.20 -27.08
CA ASN A 24 -19.95 24.01 -27.91
C ASN A 24 -18.79 23.13 -27.41
N TRP A 25 -18.10 23.52 -26.34
CA TRP A 25 -17.13 22.69 -25.63
C TRP A 25 -17.72 22.24 -24.29
N ASN A 26 -17.59 20.96 -23.96
CA ASN A 26 -18.07 20.44 -22.68
C ASN A 26 -16.91 19.87 -21.87
N PHE A 27 -16.77 20.38 -20.65
CA PHE A 27 -15.81 19.89 -19.66
C PHE A 27 -16.55 19.33 -18.45
N ILE A 28 -16.11 18.17 -17.97
CA ILE A 28 -16.42 17.74 -16.62
C ILE A 28 -15.53 18.55 -15.67
N ILE A 29 -16.16 19.33 -14.80
CA ILE A 29 -15.48 20.18 -13.83
C ILE A 29 -15.58 19.51 -12.46
N ASN A 30 -14.46 19.04 -11.94
CA ASN A 30 -14.38 18.49 -10.59
C ASN A 30 -13.78 19.55 -9.65
N LEU A 31 -14.61 20.10 -8.76
CA LEU A 31 -14.18 20.98 -7.69
C LEU A 31 -14.03 20.17 -6.39
N GLN A 32 -12.79 19.88 -6.03
CA GLN A 32 -12.36 19.07 -4.89
C GLN A 32 -12.12 19.96 -3.67
N ASN A 33 -12.50 19.46 -2.49
CA ASN A 33 -12.40 20.14 -1.18
C ASN A 33 -12.91 21.60 -1.22
N ARG A 34 -14.21 21.76 -0.98
CA ARG A 34 -14.91 23.06 -1.09
C ARG A 34 -14.99 23.83 0.22
N SER A 35 -14.33 23.38 1.28
CA SER A 35 -14.48 23.93 2.63
C SER A 35 -14.13 25.42 2.73
N TYR A 36 -13.29 25.93 1.83
CA TYR A 36 -12.85 27.33 1.82
C TYR A 36 -13.39 28.12 0.61
N LEU A 37 -14.34 27.57 -0.14
CA LEU A 37 -14.99 28.25 -1.26
C LEU A 37 -15.95 29.32 -0.74
N THR A 38 -15.73 30.58 -1.08
CA THR A 38 -16.57 31.69 -0.64
C THR A 38 -17.49 32.24 -1.73
N ALA A 39 -17.13 32.09 -3.01
CA ALA A 39 -17.99 32.54 -4.10
C ALA A 39 -17.82 31.72 -5.39
N ILE A 40 -18.94 31.52 -6.10
CA ILE A 40 -18.98 31.14 -7.50
C ILE A 40 -19.77 32.20 -8.26
N LYS A 41 -19.17 32.82 -9.27
CA LYS A 41 -19.86 33.75 -10.19
C LYS A 41 -19.91 33.16 -11.58
N LYS A 42 -21.08 33.24 -12.22
CA LYS A 42 -21.31 32.74 -13.58
C LYS A 42 -21.91 33.85 -14.42
N ASP A 43 -21.25 34.16 -15.52
CA ASP A 43 -21.71 35.14 -16.51
C ASP A 43 -21.70 34.50 -17.90
N SER A 44 -22.50 35.02 -18.82
CA SER A 44 -22.50 34.59 -20.23
C SER A 44 -22.49 35.79 -21.15
N LEU A 45 -21.70 35.72 -22.22
CA LEU A 45 -21.67 36.73 -23.27
C LEU A 45 -21.77 36.04 -24.63
N VAL A 46 -22.65 36.54 -25.50
CA VAL A 46 -22.68 36.11 -26.90
C VAL A 46 -21.51 36.77 -27.63
N LYS A 47 -20.64 35.97 -28.22
CA LYS A 47 -19.53 36.44 -29.06
C LYS A 47 -19.71 35.94 -30.48
N ASN A 48 -19.42 36.82 -31.42
CA ASN A 48 -19.32 36.47 -32.82
C ASN A 48 -17.88 35.99 -33.06
N ILE A 49 -17.70 34.71 -33.39
CA ILE A 49 -16.38 34.07 -33.55
C ILE A 49 -16.24 33.60 -35.00
N TYR A 50 -15.06 33.81 -35.57
CA TYR A 50 -14.72 33.35 -36.91
C TYR A 50 -14.57 31.83 -36.92
N SER A 51 -15.43 31.12 -37.66
CA SER A 51 -15.34 29.67 -37.80
C SER A 51 -14.34 29.27 -38.89
N TRP A 52 -13.92 28.00 -38.88
CA TRP A 52 -12.98 27.42 -39.85
C TRP A 52 -13.47 27.48 -41.31
N TYR A 53 -14.73 27.82 -41.56
CA TYR A 53 -15.38 27.84 -42.88
C TYR A 53 -15.65 29.26 -43.43
N TYR A 54 -14.95 30.30 -42.96
CA TYR A 54 -15.16 31.69 -43.38
C TYR A 54 -16.55 32.28 -43.02
N GLU A 55 -17.34 31.58 -42.19
CA GLU A 55 -18.61 32.06 -41.66
C GLU A 55 -18.48 32.48 -40.19
N TYR A 56 -19.20 33.55 -39.84
CA TYR A 56 -19.30 34.06 -38.48
C TYR A 56 -20.41 33.33 -37.73
N GLU A 57 -20.08 32.65 -36.64
CA GLU A 57 -21.06 32.02 -35.77
C GLU A 57 -21.21 32.79 -34.46
N ASN A 58 -22.46 32.94 -34.01
CA ASN A 58 -22.76 33.45 -32.68
C ASN A 58 -22.58 32.31 -31.67
N ILE A 59 -21.50 32.36 -30.91
CA ILE A 59 -21.19 31.39 -29.86
C ILE A 59 -21.39 32.04 -28.50
N THR A 60 -22.15 31.38 -27.63
CA THR A 60 -22.27 31.82 -26.24
C THR A 60 -21.03 31.38 -25.48
N VAL A 61 -20.34 32.31 -24.84
CA VAL A 61 -19.17 32.02 -24.00
C VAL A 61 -19.56 32.20 -22.54
N TYR A 62 -19.46 31.13 -21.76
CA TYR A 62 -19.69 31.14 -20.32
C TYR A 62 -18.40 31.49 -19.59
N THR A 63 -18.44 32.50 -18.73
CA THR A 63 -17.37 32.82 -17.78
C THR A 63 -17.77 32.28 -16.41
N VAL A 64 -16.92 31.45 -15.81
CA VAL A 64 -17.12 30.98 -14.44
C VAL A 64 -15.90 31.36 -13.61
N ASN A 65 -16.15 31.98 -12.45
CA ASN A 65 -15.12 32.39 -11.51
C ASN A 65 -15.37 31.74 -10.14
N TRP A 66 -14.34 31.11 -9.59
CA TRP A 66 -14.34 30.54 -8.25
C TRP A 66 -13.40 31.34 -7.35
N THR A 67 -13.84 31.68 -6.15
CA THR A 67 -13.04 32.37 -5.13
C THR A 67 -13.00 31.54 -3.86
N PHE A 68 -11.78 31.30 -3.38
CA PHE A 68 -11.50 30.69 -2.09
C PHE A 68 -10.75 31.68 -1.20
N GLU A 69 -11.06 31.73 0.09
CA GLU A 69 -10.45 32.65 1.05
C GLU A 69 -10.10 31.94 2.36
N ASN A 70 -9.10 32.46 3.08
CA ASN A 70 -8.63 31.94 4.36
C ASN A 70 -8.27 30.44 4.33
N ILE A 71 -7.51 30.04 3.31
CA ILE A 71 -7.16 28.65 3.06
C ILE A 71 -5.92 28.29 3.88
N PRO A 72 -5.98 27.29 4.78
CA PRO A 72 -4.81 26.87 5.54
C PRO A 72 -3.78 26.15 4.66
N ALA A 73 -2.54 26.10 5.14
CA ALA A 73 -1.48 25.34 4.51
C ALA A 73 -1.82 23.84 4.43
N MET A 74 -1.56 23.23 3.28
CA MET A 74 -1.56 21.77 3.11
C MET A 74 -0.18 21.23 3.51
N LYS A 75 -0.15 20.45 4.59
CA LYS A 75 1.08 19.79 5.07
C LYS A 75 1.01 18.30 4.78
N PRO A 76 2.10 17.61 4.44
CA PRO A 76 2.15 16.15 4.50
C PRO A 76 2.11 15.68 5.96
N GLU A 77 1.27 14.70 6.26
CA GLU A 77 1.23 14.02 7.57
C GLU A 77 1.46 12.51 7.39
N PRO A 78 2.04 11.81 8.40
CA PRO A 78 2.20 10.36 8.36
C PRO A 78 0.88 9.66 8.03
N PHE A 79 0.96 8.56 7.27
CA PHE A 79 -0.21 7.79 6.83
C PHE A 79 -1.21 8.65 6.05
N THR A 80 -0.69 9.42 5.08
CA THR A 80 -1.49 10.07 4.04
C THR A 80 -1.01 9.48 2.72
N SER A 81 -1.90 8.85 1.96
CA SER A 81 -1.57 8.23 0.66
C SER A 81 -1.01 9.27 -0.31
N THR A 82 -1.78 10.34 -0.53
CA THR A 82 -1.36 11.52 -1.28
C THR A 82 -2.18 12.73 -0.86
N ILE A 83 -1.50 13.87 -0.66
CA ILE A 83 -2.18 15.14 -0.37
C ILE A 83 -3.09 15.59 -1.51
N ASN A 84 -2.86 15.06 -2.72
CA ASN A 84 -3.63 15.40 -3.92
C ASN A 84 -5.10 14.97 -3.83
N ASN A 85 -5.46 14.03 -2.94
CA ASN A 85 -6.85 13.63 -2.69
C ASN A 85 -7.63 14.71 -1.92
N TYR A 86 -6.93 15.53 -1.14
CA TYR A 86 -7.55 16.41 -0.14
C TYR A 86 -7.32 17.90 -0.44
N ILE A 87 -6.39 18.22 -1.34
CA ILE A 87 -6.09 19.61 -1.70
C ILE A 87 -7.31 20.30 -2.35
N GLY A 88 -7.60 21.52 -1.91
CA GLY A 88 -8.57 22.40 -2.56
C GLY A 88 -8.15 22.72 -3.99
N CYS A 89 -8.80 22.12 -4.98
CA CYS A 89 -8.45 22.31 -6.39
C CYS A 89 -9.65 22.15 -7.32
N ILE A 90 -9.48 22.64 -8.55
CA ILE A 90 -10.42 22.43 -9.65
C ILE A 90 -9.69 21.71 -10.79
N LYS A 91 -10.28 20.61 -11.24
CA LYS A 91 -9.78 19.79 -12.34
C LYS A 91 -10.77 19.81 -13.50
N PHE A 92 -10.24 19.89 -14.72
CA PHE A 92 -11.04 19.95 -15.94
C PHE A 92 -10.74 18.75 -16.83
N GLN A 93 -11.79 18.02 -17.20
CA GLN A 93 -11.66 16.94 -18.17
C GLN A 93 -12.53 17.25 -19.39
N LEU A 94 -11.91 17.28 -20.58
CA LEU A 94 -12.64 17.50 -21.83
C LEU A 94 -13.51 16.28 -22.14
N ALA A 95 -14.83 16.47 -22.16
CA ALA A 95 -15.78 15.41 -22.43
C ALA A 95 -16.31 15.46 -23.87
N VAL A 96 -16.52 16.66 -24.40
CA VAL A 96 -17.01 16.88 -25.77
C VAL A 96 -16.27 18.04 -26.42
N ARG A 97 -15.82 17.86 -27.65
CA ARG A 97 -15.26 18.92 -28.49
C ARG A 97 -16.05 19.08 -29.79
N PRO A 98 -16.18 20.31 -30.33
CA PRO A 98 -16.74 20.50 -31.66
C PRO A 98 -15.75 20.03 -32.73
N LEU A 99 -16.25 19.39 -33.78
CA LEU A 99 -15.46 19.04 -34.98
C LEU A 99 -15.75 20.03 -36.12
N GLN A 100 -17.04 20.23 -36.39
CA GLN A 100 -17.56 21.12 -37.43
C GLN A 100 -18.96 21.60 -36.99
N PRO A 101 -19.55 22.62 -37.64
CA PRO A 101 -20.89 23.08 -37.30
C PRO A 101 -21.90 21.93 -37.20
N GLY A 102 -22.63 21.88 -36.08
CA GLY A 102 -23.60 20.83 -35.78
C GLY A 102 -23.03 19.44 -35.42
N HIS A 103 -21.71 19.23 -35.44
CA HIS A 103 -21.08 17.96 -35.11
C HIS A 103 -20.07 18.08 -33.97
N SER A 104 -20.15 17.16 -33.02
CA SER A 104 -19.25 17.08 -31.88
C SER A 104 -18.72 15.68 -31.68
N GLU A 105 -17.49 15.57 -31.21
CA GLU A 105 -16.89 14.32 -30.78
C GLU A 105 -16.95 14.20 -29.26
N ARG A 106 -17.42 13.06 -28.77
CA ARG A 106 -17.42 12.72 -27.34
C ARG A 106 -16.17 11.93 -27.00
N LEU A 107 -15.32 12.51 -26.16
CA LEU A 107 -14.03 11.94 -25.75
C LEU A 107 -14.15 11.07 -24.49
N ILE A 108 -15.20 11.28 -23.69
CA ILE A 108 -15.49 10.49 -22.48
C ILE A 108 -16.89 9.90 -22.61
N ASN A 109 -16.92 8.58 -22.70
CA ASN A 109 -18.13 7.77 -22.72
C ASN A 109 -18.22 6.98 -21.41
N ASP A 110 -18.54 5.70 -21.49
CA ASP A 110 -18.63 4.77 -20.38
C ASP A 110 -17.45 3.80 -20.37
N TRP A 111 -17.44 2.93 -19.37
CA TRP A 111 -16.44 1.87 -19.23
C TRP A 111 -16.46 0.86 -20.38
N GLN A 112 -17.60 0.62 -21.03
CA GLN A 112 -17.69 -0.29 -22.17
C GLN A 112 -16.89 0.26 -23.36
N TRP A 113 -17.09 1.54 -23.67
CA TRP A 113 -16.35 2.22 -24.73
C TRP A 113 -14.85 2.24 -24.45
N VAL A 114 -14.43 2.53 -23.22
CA VAL A 114 -13.02 2.50 -22.82
C VAL A 114 -12.43 1.10 -23.00
N SER A 115 -13.12 0.07 -22.51
CA SER A 115 -12.64 -1.31 -22.63
C SER A 115 -12.47 -1.72 -24.09
N ASN A 116 -13.47 -1.45 -24.93
CA ASN A 116 -13.40 -1.73 -26.36
C ASN A 116 -12.22 -1.02 -27.04
N ARG A 117 -11.97 0.24 -26.67
CA ARG A 117 -10.84 1.02 -27.21
C ARG A 117 -9.49 0.44 -26.78
N LEU A 118 -9.35 0.06 -25.50
CA LEU A 118 -8.11 -0.54 -25.00
C LEU A 118 -7.86 -1.93 -25.60
N LEU A 119 -8.91 -2.74 -25.73
CA LEU A 119 -8.83 -4.05 -26.37
C LEU A 119 -8.41 -3.96 -27.84
N ALA A 120 -8.89 -2.94 -28.56
CA ALA A 120 -8.49 -2.68 -29.95
C ALA A 120 -7.13 -1.94 -30.09
N GLY A 121 -6.50 -1.56 -28.97
CA GLY A 121 -5.29 -0.75 -28.95
C GLY A 121 -4.01 -1.59 -29.09
N PRO A 122 -3.02 -1.15 -29.91
CA PRO A 122 -1.71 -1.80 -30.01
C PRO A 122 -0.85 -1.64 -28.74
N ASP A 123 -1.25 -0.75 -27.84
CA ASP A 123 -0.59 -0.43 -26.57
C ASP A 123 -1.15 -1.23 -25.38
N PHE A 124 -2.19 -2.04 -25.58
CA PHE A 124 -2.82 -2.81 -24.50
C PHE A 124 -3.42 -4.15 -24.96
N GLY A 125 -4.50 -4.13 -25.74
CA GLY A 125 -5.26 -5.34 -26.06
C GLY A 125 -4.68 -6.20 -27.16
N LEU A 126 -4.26 -5.59 -28.28
CA LEU A 126 -3.76 -6.35 -29.43
C LEU A 126 -2.47 -7.12 -29.13
N VAL A 127 -1.71 -6.72 -28.10
CA VAL A 127 -0.48 -7.42 -27.68
C VAL A 127 -0.74 -8.67 -26.84
N ILE A 128 -1.96 -8.84 -26.33
CA ILE A 128 -2.40 -9.99 -25.53
C ILE A 128 -3.47 -10.85 -26.24
N GLU A 129 -3.95 -10.45 -27.41
CA GLU A 129 -4.74 -11.31 -28.30
C GLU A 129 -3.85 -12.42 -28.90
N ASP A 130 -4.44 -13.62 -29.13
CA ASP A 130 -3.80 -14.86 -29.61
C ASP A 130 -2.28 -14.75 -29.86
N PRO A 131 -1.46 -14.99 -28.82
CA PRO A 131 -0.14 -14.39 -28.72
C PRO A 131 0.78 -14.74 -29.89
N ASN A 132 1.56 -13.78 -30.35
CA ASN A 132 2.50 -13.93 -31.47
C ASN A 132 3.35 -15.22 -31.35
N PRO A 133 3.67 -15.93 -32.45
CA PRO A 133 4.53 -17.13 -32.47
C PRO A 133 5.76 -17.13 -31.55
N TRP A 134 6.41 -15.98 -31.34
CA TRP A 134 7.55 -15.91 -30.41
C TRP A 134 7.15 -16.10 -28.94
N ILE A 135 5.97 -15.63 -28.52
CA ILE A 135 5.43 -15.80 -27.16
C ILE A 135 5.05 -17.27 -26.96
N HIS A 136 4.44 -17.93 -27.95
CA HIS A 136 4.22 -19.38 -27.91
C HIS A 136 5.52 -20.17 -27.78
N LYS A 137 6.56 -19.78 -28.53
CA LYS A 137 7.87 -20.42 -28.43
C LYS A 137 8.48 -20.21 -27.05
N LEU A 138 8.37 -19.02 -26.48
CA LEU A 138 8.85 -18.69 -25.14
C LEU A 138 8.09 -19.48 -24.06
N ALA A 139 6.76 -19.53 -24.13
CA ALA A 139 5.97 -20.28 -23.15
C ALA A 139 6.38 -21.76 -23.11
N LYS A 140 6.63 -22.38 -24.28
CA LYS A 140 7.11 -23.78 -24.39
C LYS A 140 8.48 -24.04 -23.75
N THR A 141 9.31 -23.01 -23.53
CA THR A 141 10.58 -23.19 -22.79
C THR A 141 10.40 -23.11 -21.28
N ILE A 142 9.24 -22.62 -20.81
CA ILE A 142 8.96 -22.36 -19.40
C ILE A 142 8.06 -23.45 -18.80
N VAL A 143 7.05 -23.90 -19.54
CA VAL A 143 6.06 -24.90 -19.09
C VAL A 143 6.23 -26.23 -19.82
N GLN A 144 5.91 -27.32 -19.15
CA GLN A 144 5.98 -28.67 -19.73
C GLN A 144 4.58 -29.16 -20.14
N PRO A 145 4.48 -29.99 -21.19
CA PRO A 145 3.23 -30.69 -21.50
C PRO A 145 2.78 -31.53 -20.29
N GLY A 146 1.54 -31.30 -19.83
CA GLY A 146 0.96 -32.03 -18.70
C GLY A 146 1.01 -31.31 -17.35
N ASP A 147 1.72 -30.17 -17.25
CA ASP A 147 1.69 -29.34 -16.04
C ASP A 147 0.22 -28.97 -15.67
N PRO A 148 -0.18 -29.04 -14.39
CA PRO A 148 -1.45 -28.48 -13.94
C PRO A 148 -1.51 -26.96 -14.19
N ASP A 149 -2.71 -26.43 -14.42
CA ASP A 149 -2.89 -25.03 -14.82
C ASP A 149 -2.32 -24.02 -13.80
N LEU A 150 -2.47 -24.30 -12.51
CA LEU A 150 -1.86 -23.47 -11.46
C LEU A 150 -0.32 -23.52 -11.48
N GLU A 151 0.26 -24.68 -11.81
CA GLU A 151 1.70 -24.83 -11.92
C GLU A 151 2.24 -24.07 -13.14
N LYS A 152 1.55 -24.17 -14.29
CA LYS A 152 1.87 -23.35 -15.47
C LYS A 152 1.86 -21.87 -15.14
N ALA A 153 0.79 -21.40 -14.47
CA ALA A 153 0.66 -20.00 -14.09
C ALA A 153 1.80 -19.53 -13.19
N ARG A 154 2.18 -20.34 -12.19
CA ARG A 154 3.30 -20.03 -11.28
C ARG A 154 4.63 -19.98 -12.01
N LYS A 155 4.92 -20.94 -12.91
CA LYS A 155 6.16 -20.95 -13.72
C LYS A 155 6.26 -19.71 -14.60
N LEU A 156 5.17 -19.35 -15.29
CA LEU A 156 5.14 -18.16 -16.16
C LEU A 156 5.26 -16.86 -15.36
N PHE A 157 4.58 -16.75 -14.22
CA PHE A 157 4.69 -15.62 -13.31
C PHE A 157 6.12 -15.42 -12.82
N SER A 158 6.72 -16.46 -12.23
CA SER A 158 8.10 -16.37 -11.72
C SER A 158 9.09 -16.09 -12.84
N PHE A 159 8.90 -16.67 -14.03
CA PHE A 159 9.76 -16.36 -15.18
C PHE A 159 9.78 -14.86 -15.49
N VAL A 160 8.61 -14.24 -15.65
CA VAL A 160 8.51 -12.80 -15.98
C VAL A 160 9.09 -11.95 -14.85
N ARG A 161 8.73 -12.25 -13.59
CA ARG A 161 9.20 -11.53 -12.40
C ARG A 161 10.73 -11.59 -12.23
N ASP A 162 11.32 -12.76 -12.44
CA ASP A 162 12.74 -13.01 -12.10
C ASP A 162 13.71 -12.66 -13.23
N HIS A 163 13.25 -12.61 -14.49
CA HIS A 163 14.11 -12.38 -15.66
C HIS A 163 14.06 -10.94 -16.21
N LEU A 164 13.06 -10.14 -15.81
CA LEU A 164 12.86 -8.80 -16.34
C LEU A 164 12.92 -7.76 -15.23
N LYS A 165 13.42 -6.57 -15.57
CA LYS A 165 13.56 -5.45 -14.64
C LYS A 165 12.51 -4.36 -14.90
N VAL A 166 11.78 -3.96 -13.86
CA VAL A 166 10.90 -2.79 -13.93
C VAL A 166 11.70 -1.50 -14.01
N THR A 167 11.27 -0.59 -14.87
CA THR A 167 11.87 0.75 -15.06
C THR A 167 10.96 1.88 -14.60
N SER A 168 9.64 1.71 -14.71
CA SER A 168 8.65 2.75 -14.41
C SER A 168 7.24 2.17 -14.21
N LYS A 169 6.35 2.96 -13.59
CA LYS A 169 4.91 2.71 -13.56
C LYS A 169 4.29 3.08 -14.91
N GLY A 170 3.16 2.44 -15.25
CA GLY A 170 2.38 2.71 -16.46
C GLY A 170 1.19 1.76 -16.55
N TRP A 171 0.14 2.14 -17.29
CA TRP A 171 -1.02 1.27 -17.55
C TRP A 171 -0.99 0.61 -18.93
N GLY A 172 -0.15 1.08 -19.85
CA GLY A 172 -0.01 0.54 -21.20
C GLY A 172 1.43 0.57 -21.70
N ILE A 173 1.61 0.11 -22.93
CA ILE A 173 2.90 0.13 -23.62
C ILE A 173 3.18 1.56 -24.15
N PRO A 174 4.42 2.08 -24.00
CA PRO A 174 4.78 3.38 -24.56
C PRO A 174 4.60 3.43 -26.08
N GLU A 175 4.24 4.60 -26.59
CA GLU A 175 4.11 4.84 -28.03
C GLU A 175 5.45 4.55 -28.73
N ASN A 176 5.44 3.66 -29.72
CA ASN A 176 6.61 3.11 -30.46
C ASN A 176 7.43 2.01 -29.72
N SER A 177 6.92 1.41 -28.65
CA SER A 177 7.49 0.21 -28.01
C SER A 177 6.70 -1.07 -28.38
N THR A 178 7.32 -2.24 -28.22
CA THR A 178 6.65 -3.55 -28.36
C THR A 178 7.08 -4.50 -27.23
N LEU A 179 6.24 -5.49 -26.89
CA LEU A 179 6.62 -6.54 -25.93
C LEU A 179 7.88 -7.32 -26.34
N SER A 180 8.13 -7.46 -27.66
CA SER A 180 9.34 -8.10 -28.16
C SER A 180 10.58 -7.26 -27.84
N ASP A 181 10.52 -5.95 -28.04
CA ASP A 181 11.65 -5.06 -27.80
C ASP A 181 11.93 -4.94 -26.29
N MET A 182 10.86 -4.84 -25.49
CA MET A 182 10.93 -4.91 -24.03
C MET A 182 11.62 -6.21 -23.58
N TYR A 183 11.15 -7.37 -24.03
CA TYR A 183 11.72 -8.67 -23.66
C TYR A 183 13.20 -8.79 -24.06
N LYS A 184 13.58 -8.35 -25.26
CA LYS A 184 15.00 -8.36 -25.72
C LYS A 184 15.89 -7.44 -24.89
N SER A 185 15.35 -6.32 -24.42
CA SER A 185 16.11 -5.38 -23.58
C SER A 185 16.27 -5.86 -22.13
N GLY A 186 15.44 -6.82 -21.69
CA GLY A 186 15.42 -7.32 -20.32
C GLY A 186 14.77 -6.37 -19.30
N GLN A 187 14.15 -5.29 -19.76
CA GLN A 187 13.56 -4.28 -18.88
C GLN A 187 12.34 -3.61 -19.51
N GLY A 188 11.35 -3.22 -18.70
CA GLY A 188 10.10 -2.61 -19.17
C GLY A 188 9.38 -1.84 -18.07
N ASN A 189 8.26 -1.20 -18.40
CA ASN A 189 7.35 -0.66 -17.40
C ASN A 189 6.45 -1.76 -16.81
N VAL A 190 5.74 -1.45 -15.72
CA VAL A 190 4.81 -2.38 -15.05
C VAL A 190 3.79 -3.00 -16.01
N ALA A 191 3.18 -2.18 -16.86
CA ALA A 191 2.17 -2.66 -17.80
C ALA A 191 2.77 -3.61 -18.84
N GLU A 192 3.92 -3.31 -19.43
CA GLU A 192 4.61 -4.18 -20.38
C GLU A 192 4.90 -5.56 -19.76
N MET A 193 5.36 -5.61 -18.51
CA MET A 193 5.62 -6.86 -17.80
C MET A 193 4.34 -7.67 -17.55
N ASN A 194 3.30 -7.03 -17.01
CA ASN A 194 2.04 -7.72 -16.72
C ASN A 194 1.25 -8.09 -18.00
N LEU A 195 1.35 -7.30 -19.09
CA LEU A 195 0.80 -7.66 -20.40
C LEU A 195 1.56 -8.84 -21.02
N LEU A 196 2.89 -8.92 -20.88
CA LEU A 196 3.65 -10.10 -21.29
C LEU A 196 3.20 -11.34 -20.50
N LEU A 197 3.00 -11.24 -19.19
CA LEU A 197 2.46 -12.33 -18.38
C LEU A 197 1.07 -12.77 -18.89
N ILE A 198 0.16 -11.83 -19.14
CA ILE A 198 -1.18 -12.14 -19.68
C ILE A 198 -1.08 -12.87 -21.02
N ALA A 199 -0.23 -12.38 -21.93
CA ALA A 199 0.01 -13.03 -23.21
C ALA A 199 0.54 -14.47 -23.02
N LEU A 200 1.55 -14.67 -22.17
CA LEU A 200 2.09 -15.98 -21.85
C LEU A 200 1.02 -16.93 -21.28
N LEU A 201 0.22 -16.48 -20.32
CA LEU A 201 -0.87 -17.27 -19.73
C LEU A 201 -1.91 -17.68 -20.79
N ARG A 202 -2.27 -16.77 -21.69
CA ARG A 202 -3.21 -17.05 -22.79
C ARG A 202 -2.69 -18.08 -23.79
N THR A 203 -1.36 -18.14 -24.04
CA THR A 203 -0.80 -19.24 -24.87
C THR A 203 -1.05 -20.63 -24.29
N GLN A 204 -1.30 -20.71 -22.99
CA GLN A 204 -1.59 -21.94 -22.26
C GLN A 204 -3.10 -22.13 -22.01
N HIS A 205 -3.94 -21.38 -22.74
CA HIS A 205 -5.40 -21.40 -22.63
C HIS A 205 -5.94 -21.02 -21.23
N LEU A 206 -5.16 -20.26 -20.45
CA LEU A 206 -5.60 -19.76 -19.16
C LEU A 206 -6.37 -18.44 -19.32
N ASN A 207 -7.44 -18.28 -18.54
CA ASN A 207 -8.27 -17.08 -18.59
C ASN A 207 -7.57 -15.92 -17.86
N ALA A 208 -6.82 -15.11 -18.61
CA ALA A 208 -6.08 -13.96 -18.09
C ALA A 208 -6.53 -12.65 -18.74
N GLU A 209 -6.70 -11.61 -17.92
CA GLU A 209 -7.23 -10.30 -18.30
C GLU A 209 -6.38 -9.18 -17.68
N GLY A 210 -6.32 -8.04 -18.35
CA GLY A 210 -5.69 -6.84 -17.79
C GLY A 210 -6.63 -6.14 -16.82
N VAL A 211 -6.10 -5.65 -15.71
CA VAL A 211 -6.82 -4.79 -14.76
C VAL A 211 -6.06 -3.48 -14.62
N ILE A 212 -6.72 -2.36 -14.94
CA ILE A 212 -6.16 -1.03 -14.75
C ILE A 212 -6.56 -0.46 -13.39
N LEU A 213 -5.61 0.20 -12.72
CA LEU A 213 -5.83 0.84 -11.42
C LEU A 213 -5.00 2.13 -11.26
N ALA A 214 -5.30 2.86 -10.19
CA ALA A 214 -4.49 3.98 -9.73
C ALA A 214 -3.76 3.58 -8.47
N THR A 215 -2.45 3.76 -8.41
CA THR A 215 -1.71 3.51 -7.16
C THR A 215 -2.01 4.57 -6.11
N ARG A 216 -1.78 4.25 -4.83
CA ARG A 216 -2.04 5.14 -3.66
C ARG A 216 -1.45 6.54 -3.83
N ASP A 217 -0.25 6.66 -4.38
CA ASP A 217 0.44 7.93 -4.66
C ASP A 217 -0.19 8.73 -5.82
N ASN A 218 -0.94 8.08 -6.72
CA ASN A 218 -1.62 8.72 -7.86
C ASN A 218 -3.00 9.30 -7.50
N GLY A 219 -3.50 8.99 -6.31
CA GLY A 219 -4.78 9.45 -5.80
C GLY A 219 -5.97 8.59 -6.22
N LEU A 220 -7.15 8.96 -5.74
CA LEU A 220 -8.37 8.19 -5.94
C LEU A 220 -8.98 8.39 -7.33
N THR A 221 -9.58 7.33 -7.87
CA THR A 221 -10.28 7.35 -9.16
C THR A 221 -11.77 7.67 -8.98
N ASN A 222 -12.40 8.15 -10.05
CA ASN A 222 -13.84 8.37 -10.05
C ASN A 222 -14.58 7.07 -10.42
N ILE A 223 -15.59 6.71 -9.63
CA ILE A 223 -16.36 5.48 -9.81
C ILE A 223 -17.33 5.53 -10.99
N SER A 224 -17.88 6.72 -11.24
CA SER A 224 -18.99 6.93 -12.16
C SER A 224 -18.57 7.11 -13.62
N TYR A 225 -17.35 7.59 -13.90
CA TYR A 225 -16.88 7.80 -15.27
C TYR A 225 -15.37 7.59 -15.42
N PRO A 226 -14.92 7.04 -16.57
CA PRO A 226 -13.52 6.69 -16.79
C PRO A 226 -12.67 7.92 -17.12
N VAL A 227 -11.94 8.44 -16.13
CA VAL A 227 -10.90 9.45 -16.34
C VAL A 227 -9.56 8.73 -16.49
N MET A 228 -9.18 8.42 -17.73
CA MET A 228 -7.99 7.59 -18.01
C MET A 228 -6.69 8.17 -17.45
N GLU A 229 -6.59 9.50 -17.34
CA GLU A 229 -5.44 10.20 -16.74
C GLU A 229 -5.22 9.86 -15.26
N ASN A 230 -6.25 9.34 -14.56
CA ASN A 230 -6.13 8.93 -13.17
C ASN A 230 -5.61 7.49 -13.01
N PHE A 231 -5.45 6.72 -14.09
CA PHE A 231 -4.92 5.36 -14.05
C PHE A 231 -3.45 5.38 -14.43
N ASN A 232 -2.61 4.64 -13.70
CA ASN A 232 -1.17 4.64 -13.90
C ASN A 232 -0.53 3.25 -13.73
N TYR A 233 -1.34 2.20 -13.64
CA TYR A 233 -0.88 0.87 -13.30
C TYR A 233 -1.76 -0.22 -13.95
N THR A 234 -1.15 -1.33 -14.33
CA THR A 234 -1.83 -2.52 -14.88
C THR A 234 -1.33 -3.79 -14.21
N ILE A 235 -2.26 -4.61 -13.73
CA ILE A 235 -2.00 -5.95 -13.17
C ILE A 235 -2.74 -7.03 -14.00
N CYS A 236 -2.44 -8.29 -13.74
CA CYS A 236 -3.11 -9.43 -14.35
C CYS A 236 -4.19 -10.00 -13.42
N ARG A 237 -5.42 -10.13 -13.92
CA ARG A 237 -6.45 -11.01 -13.34
C ARG A 237 -6.37 -12.36 -14.02
N LEU A 238 -6.23 -13.43 -13.25
CA LEU A 238 -6.17 -14.80 -13.73
C LEU A 238 -7.24 -15.63 -13.05
N GLU A 239 -8.00 -16.40 -13.82
CA GLU A 239 -9.04 -17.30 -13.32
C GLU A 239 -8.70 -18.75 -13.67
N ILE A 240 -8.61 -19.60 -12.65
CA ILE A 240 -8.35 -21.04 -12.76
C ILE A 240 -9.34 -21.76 -11.85
N ASN A 241 -10.18 -22.65 -12.40
CA ASN A 241 -11.17 -23.44 -11.66
C ASN A 241 -12.03 -22.57 -10.72
N ASP A 242 -12.64 -21.50 -11.25
CA ASP A 242 -13.47 -20.52 -10.54
C ASP A 242 -12.74 -19.72 -9.44
N LYS A 243 -11.43 -19.89 -9.28
CA LYS A 243 -10.61 -19.10 -8.36
C LYS A 243 -9.89 -17.99 -9.10
N VAL A 244 -10.11 -16.77 -8.62
CA VAL A 244 -9.48 -15.56 -9.14
C VAL A 244 -8.17 -15.28 -8.39
N TYR A 245 -7.12 -14.98 -9.14
CA TYR A 245 -5.82 -14.53 -8.68
C TYR A 245 -5.54 -13.17 -9.30
N PHE A 246 -5.00 -12.25 -8.50
CA PHE A 246 -4.43 -11.01 -9.01
C PHE A 246 -2.92 -11.11 -8.94
N LEU A 247 -2.27 -10.92 -10.08
CA LEU A 247 -0.84 -11.13 -10.26
C LEU A 247 -0.18 -9.83 -10.70
N ASP A 248 0.99 -9.58 -10.11
CA ASP A 248 1.87 -8.48 -10.48
C ASP A 248 3.32 -8.95 -10.45
N THR A 249 4.00 -8.86 -11.59
CA THR A 249 5.39 -9.29 -11.74
C THR A 249 6.39 -8.17 -11.46
N SER A 250 5.92 -6.99 -11.05
CA SER A 250 6.76 -5.80 -10.92
C SER A 250 7.72 -5.84 -9.74
N ASP A 251 7.35 -6.53 -8.67
CA ASP A 251 8.18 -6.68 -7.48
C ASP A 251 8.85 -8.06 -7.46
N PRO A 252 10.19 -8.15 -7.61
CA PRO A 252 10.92 -9.41 -7.57
C PRO A 252 10.85 -10.16 -6.23
N MET A 253 10.53 -9.51 -5.11
CA MET A 253 10.39 -10.15 -3.79
C MET A 253 8.93 -10.44 -3.44
N MET A 254 8.04 -10.41 -4.43
CA MET A 254 6.62 -10.67 -4.26
C MET A 254 6.23 -12.03 -4.84
N GLY A 255 5.41 -12.74 -4.07
CA GLY A 255 4.93 -14.09 -4.35
C GLY A 255 3.71 -14.10 -5.26
N PHE A 256 3.31 -15.30 -5.65
CA PHE A 256 2.17 -15.50 -6.54
C PHE A 256 0.86 -15.11 -5.84
N GLY A 257 0.01 -14.34 -6.54
CA GLY A 257 -1.28 -13.90 -6.00
C GLY A 257 -1.18 -12.75 -4.99
N LYS A 258 -0.02 -12.07 -4.93
CA LYS A 258 0.24 -10.94 -4.05
C LYS A 258 0.44 -9.69 -4.91
N LEU A 259 -0.01 -8.54 -4.39
CA LEU A 259 0.10 -7.26 -5.07
C LEU A 259 0.86 -6.26 -4.18
N PRO A 260 1.62 -5.32 -4.76
CA PRO A 260 2.20 -4.22 -4.02
C PRO A 260 1.12 -3.47 -3.24
N VAL A 261 1.44 -3.02 -2.04
CA VAL A 261 0.49 -2.32 -1.16
C VAL A 261 -0.10 -1.07 -1.82
N ASP A 262 0.68 -0.44 -2.71
CA ASP A 262 0.28 0.69 -3.54
C ASP A 262 -0.92 0.40 -4.45
N CYS A 263 -1.20 -0.86 -4.78
CA CYS A 263 -2.36 -1.24 -5.61
C CYS A 263 -3.69 -1.17 -4.83
N TYR A 264 -3.64 -1.19 -3.50
CA TYR A 264 -4.83 -1.15 -2.64
C TYR A 264 -5.27 0.29 -2.41
N ASN A 265 -5.88 0.85 -3.45
CA ASN A 265 -6.30 2.25 -3.53
C ASN A 265 -7.76 2.39 -4.00
N GLY A 266 -8.58 1.39 -3.68
CA GLY A 266 -10.00 1.36 -4.01
C GLY A 266 -10.28 0.75 -5.38
N GLN A 267 -11.01 1.48 -6.23
CA GLN A 267 -11.55 0.88 -7.45
C GLN A 267 -10.51 0.70 -8.55
N ALA A 268 -10.61 -0.46 -9.20
CA ALA A 268 -9.94 -0.80 -10.43
C ALA A 268 -10.94 -1.33 -11.47
N ARG A 269 -10.49 -1.49 -12.72
CA ARG A 269 -11.33 -1.96 -13.82
C ARG A 269 -10.69 -3.13 -14.54
N VAL A 270 -11.45 -4.22 -14.67
CA VAL A 270 -11.11 -5.33 -15.57
C VAL A 270 -11.38 -4.87 -17.00
N ILE A 271 -10.40 -5.07 -17.87
CA ILE A 271 -10.48 -4.72 -19.29
C ILE A 271 -10.71 -5.99 -20.09
N ASP A 272 -11.98 -6.25 -20.37
CA ASP A 272 -12.47 -7.36 -21.16
C ASP A 272 -13.72 -6.93 -21.96
N LYS A 273 -14.37 -7.89 -22.64
CA LYS A 273 -15.57 -7.59 -23.44
C LYS A 273 -16.73 -7.07 -22.59
N ASN A 274 -16.80 -7.46 -21.31
CA ASN A 274 -17.81 -7.03 -20.36
C ASN A 274 -17.13 -6.41 -19.12
N PRO A 275 -16.59 -5.19 -19.25
CA PRO A 275 -15.71 -4.61 -18.24
C PRO A 275 -16.40 -4.54 -16.89
N SER A 276 -15.78 -5.16 -15.89
CA SER A 276 -16.27 -5.21 -14.51
C SER A 276 -15.41 -4.37 -13.57
N ALA A 277 -16.02 -3.90 -12.48
CA ALA A 277 -15.28 -3.23 -11.42
C ALA A 277 -14.75 -4.27 -10.43
N VAL A 278 -13.51 -4.07 -9.98
CA VAL A 278 -12.93 -4.79 -8.84
C VAL A 278 -12.42 -3.76 -7.83
N TYR A 279 -12.33 -4.14 -6.56
CA TYR A 279 -12.01 -3.22 -5.48
C TYR A 279 -10.87 -3.75 -4.62
N PHE A 280 -9.79 -2.98 -4.52
CA PHE A 280 -8.62 -3.28 -3.72
C PHE A 280 -8.60 -2.36 -2.50
N SER A 281 -9.25 -2.80 -1.42
CA SER A 281 -9.28 -2.05 -0.16
C SER A 281 -8.04 -2.35 0.69
N PRO A 282 -7.39 -1.35 1.30
CA PRO A 282 -6.44 -1.58 2.38
C PRO A 282 -6.99 -2.46 3.51
N ASP A 283 -8.30 -2.40 3.80
CA ASP A 283 -8.95 -3.24 4.81
C ASP A 283 -8.93 -4.74 4.45
N SER A 284 -8.75 -5.06 3.17
CA SER A 284 -8.67 -6.45 2.71
C SER A 284 -7.31 -7.09 2.96
N ILE A 285 -6.28 -6.29 3.24
CA ILE A 285 -4.96 -6.77 3.61
C ILE A 285 -4.91 -6.90 5.13
N ARG A 286 -4.70 -8.13 5.60
CA ARG A 286 -4.33 -8.39 6.98
C ARG A 286 -2.84 -8.72 7.06
N GLU A 287 -2.09 -7.81 7.65
CA GLU A 287 -0.68 -8.02 7.96
C GLU A 287 -0.58 -8.54 9.39
N SER A 288 -0.25 -9.83 9.51
CA SER A 288 -0.14 -10.51 10.81
C SER A 288 1.32 -10.74 11.15
N SER A 289 1.75 -10.28 12.32
CA SER A 289 3.08 -10.56 12.85
C SER A 289 3.01 -11.12 14.26
N SER A 290 3.98 -11.95 14.60
CA SER A 290 4.07 -12.54 15.93
C SER A 290 5.51 -12.63 16.41
N ILE A 291 5.72 -12.31 17.68
CA ILE A 291 6.99 -12.52 18.37
C ILE A 291 6.73 -13.45 19.54
N TYR A 292 7.54 -14.49 19.66
CA TYR A 292 7.57 -15.40 20.78
C TYR A 292 8.93 -15.35 21.46
N VAL A 293 8.92 -15.18 22.78
CA VAL A 293 10.14 -15.14 23.60
C VAL A 293 9.99 -16.13 24.74
N ALA A 294 10.93 -17.06 24.85
CA ALA A 294 11.09 -17.94 25.98
C ALA A 294 12.36 -17.56 26.75
N ILE A 295 12.24 -17.34 28.06
CA ILE A 295 13.36 -16.96 28.93
C ILE A 295 13.47 -17.96 30.09
N GLU A 296 14.61 -18.63 30.19
CA GLU A 296 14.87 -19.65 31.21
C GLU A 296 16.15 -19.32 31.99
N ASN A 297 16.23 -19.75 33.25
CA ASN A 297 17.45 -19.62 34.01
C ASN A 297 18.57 -20.49 33.41
N ASP A 298 19.76 -19.94 33.28
CA ASP A 298 20.96 -20.75 33.06
C ASP A 298 21.17 -21.71 34.24
N PRO A 299 21.68 -22.94 34.04
CA PRO A 299 21.93 -23.89 35.12
C PRO A 299 22.81 -23.36 36.27
N SER A 300 23.67 -22.36 36.01
CA SER A 300 24.48 -21.72 37.06
C SER A 300 23.75 -20.61 37.84
N GLY A 301 22.58 -20.18 37.36
CA GLY A 301 21.79 -19.08 37.93
C GLY A 301 22.39 -17.69 37.71
N LYS A 302 23.39 -17.55 36.83
CA LYS A 302 24.11 -16.27 36.59
C LYS A 302 23.44 -15.35 35.58
N PHE A 303 22.73 -15.91 34.61
CA PHE A 303 22.04 -15.20 33.54
C PHE A 303 20.81 -15.98 33.10
N LEU A 304 20.01 -15.38 32.22
CA LEU A 304 18.86 -16.01 31.60
C LEU A 304 19.16 -16.28 30.12
N ASN A 305 18.82 -17.48 29.66
CA ASN A 305 18.82 -17.84 28.25
C ASN A 305 17.51 -17.34 27.62
N ALA A 306 17.59 -16.55 26.55
CA ALA A 306 16.44 -16.08 25.82
C ALA A 306 16.43 -16.63 24.40
N ASP A 307 15.46 -17.49 24.08
CA ASP A 307 15.13 -17.90 22.73
C ASP A 307 14.03 -16.98 22.19
N TRP A 308 14.31 -16.31 21.08
CA TRP A 308 13.41 -15.35 20.44
C TRP A 308 13.10 -15.81 19.02
N THR A 309 11.82 -15.87 18.68
CA THR A 309 11.33 -16.16 17.34
C THR A 309 10.38 -15.08 16.90
N GLU A 310 10.64 -14.49 15.74
CA GLU A 310 9.81 -13.46 15.12
C GLU A 310 9.32 -13.96 13.76
N HIS A 311 8.02 -13.82 13.53
CA HIS A 311 7.34 -14.01 12.26
C HIS A 311 6.81 -12.65 11.82
N PRO A 312 7.55 -11.93 10.97
CA PRO A 312 7.08 -10.69 10.36
C PRO A 312 5.83 -10.92 9.52
N GLY A 313 5.13 -9.84 9.21
CA GLY A 313 4.05 -9.88 8.23
C GLY A 313 4.55 -10.18 6.81
N TYR A 314 3.62 -10.31 5.85
CA TYR A 314 3.98 -10.61 4.46
C TYR A 314 4.76 -9.47 3.78
N TYR A 315 4.28 -8.23 3.90
CA TYR A 315 4.94 -7.05 3.35
C TYR A 315 6.23 -6.74 4.11
N GLU A 316 6.24 -6.89 5.44
CA GLU A 316 7.48 -6.76 6.21
C GLU A 316 8.52 -7.80 5.79
N SER A 317 8.10 -9.05 5.52
CA SER A 317 8.99 -10.08 4.98
C SER A 317 9.52 -9.73 3.59
N SER A 318 8.71 -9.09 2.75
CA SER A 318 9.16 -8.60 1.45
C SER A 318 10.22 -7.50 1.60
N ASP A 319 10.03 -6.55 2.53
CA ASP A 319 11.02 -5.51 2.85
C ASP A 319 12.35 -6.10 3.34
N ILE A 320 12.29 -7.15 4.17
CA ILE A 320 13.48 -7.89 4.63
C ILE A 320 14.23 -8.51 3.45
N ARG A 321 13.52 -9.16 2.53
CA ARG A 321 14.13 -9.77 1.34
C ARG A 321 14.74 -8.72 0.41
N HIS A 322 14.05 -7.60 0.18
CA HIS A 322 14.60 -6.47 -0.58
C HIS A 322 15.89 -5.96 0.06
N TYR A 323 15.91 -5.77 1.38
CA TYR A 323 17.11 -5.36 2.08
C TYR A 323 18.25 -6.36 1.86
N ILE A 324 18.01 -7.66 2.03
CA ILE A 324 19.02 -8.71 1.85
C ILE A 324 19.55 -8.69 0.42
N ARG A 325 18.67 -8.68 -0.57
CA ARG A 325 19.03 -8.64 -2.00
C ARG A 325 19.87 -7.42 -2.35
N ASP A 326 19.43 -6.24 -1.93
CA ASP A 326 20.09 -4.97 -2.25
C ASP A 326 21.43 -4.81 -1.50
N ASN A 327 21.67 -5.63 -0.47
CA ASN A 327 22.93 -5.71 0.26
C ASN A 327 23.72 -6.99 -0.07
N ASN A 328 23.77 -7.36 -1.35
CA ASN A 328 24.55 -8.50 -1.87
C ASN A 328 24.15 -9.87 -1.27
N ASN A 329 22.84 -10.07 -1.05
CA ASN A 329 22.29 -11.28 -0.43
C ASN A 329 22.87 -11.58 0.97
N SER A 330 23.09 -10.54 1.78
CA SER A 330 23.73 -10.67 3.10
C SER A 330 22.72 -10.62 4.24
N GLN A 331 22.45 -11.78 4.87
CA GLN A 331 21.71 -11.84 6.13
C GLN A 331 22.44 -11.11 7.27
N ASP A 332 23.78 -11.15 7.29
CA ASP A 332 24.60 -10.44 8.29
C ASP A 332 24.45 -8.92 8.21
N ALA A 333 24.31 -8.37 7.00
CA ALA A 333 24.04 -6.94 6.82
C ALA A 333 22.68 -6.58 7.41
N TYR A 334 21.65 -7.39 7.14
CA TYR A 334 20.32 -7.20 7.72
C TYR A 334 20.38 -7.29 9.25
N PHE A 335 21.06 -8.30 9.79
CA PHE A 335 21.23 -8.47 11.23
C PHE A 335 21.81 -7.24 11.92
N LYS A 336 22.92 -6.68 11.38
CA LYS A 336 23.55 -5.46 11.94
C LYS A 336 22.60 -4.26 11.89
N SER A 337 21.85 -4.11 10.81
CA SER A 337 20.85 -3.05 10.66
C SER A 337 19.71 -3.21 11.67
N TYR A 338 19.19 -4.43 11.78
CA TYR A 338 18.11 -4.80 12.70
C TYR A 338 18.52 -4.62 14.17
N GLN A 339 19.70 -5.10 14.56
CA GLN A 339 20.24 -4.94 15.92
C GLN A 339 20.37 -3.45 16.29
N LYS A 340 20.86 -2.63 15.36
CA LYS A 340 20.95 -1.18 15.55
C LYS A 340 19.57 -0.53 15.66
N LYS A 341 18.62 -0.91 14.81
CA LYS A 341 17.25 -0.39 14.82
C LYS A 341 16.55 -0.71 16.14
N LYS A 342 16.58 -1.98 16.56
CA LYS A 342 15.94 -2.44 17.80
C LYS A 342 16.69 -2.02 19.06
N SER A 343 17.91 -1.49 18.97
CA SER A 343 18.68 -1.03 20.14
C SER A 343 18.84 -2.12 21.22
N PHE A 344 19.01 -3.39 20.84
CA PHE A 344 19.31 -4.48 21.78
C PHE A 344 20.61 -4.19 22.53
N LYS A 345 20.54 -4.23 23.86
CA LYS A 345 21.70 -4.01 24.75
C LYS A 345 22.38 -5.33 25.10
N GLU A 346 21.62 -6.40 25.05
CA GLU A 346 21.99 -7.76 25.38
C GLU A 346 22.87 -8.36 24.26
N PRO A 347 23.89 -9.16 24.62
CA PRO A 347 24.64 -9.93 23.63
C PRO A 347 23.71 -10.90 22.88
N ILE A 348 23.76 -10.85 21.55
CA ILE A 348 23.08 -11.81 20.68
C ILE A 348 24.12 -12.84 20.25
N ASP A 349 23.91 -14.10 20.65
CA ASP A 349 24.85 -15.19 20.39
C ASP A 349 24.68 -15.78 18.98
N SER A 350 23.44 -15.79 18.47
CA SER A 350 23.14 -16.26 17.12
C SER A 350 21.92 -15.55 16.52
N PHE A 351 21.93 -15.35 15.20
CA PHE A 351 20.82 -14.84 14.41
C PHE A 351 20.67 -15.63 13.12
N THR A 352 19.46 -16.06 12.79
CA THR A 352 19.16 -16.74 11.52
C THR A 352 17.87 -16.24 10.92
N ILE A 353 17.86 -16.14 9.58
CA ILE A 353 16.65 -15.91 8.79
C ILE A 353 16.36 -17.18 8.00
N SER A 354 15.14 -17.68 8.15
CA SER A 354 14.61 -18.86 7.44
C SER A 354 13.54 -18.45 6.42
N ASP A 355 13.35 -19.32 5.43
CA ASP A 355 12.36 -19.19 4.35
C ASP A 355 12.56 -17.97 3.42
N GLU A 356 13.79 -17.42 3.36
CA GLU A 356 14.14 -16.24 2.54
C GLU A 356 13.90 -16.41 1.03
N ASN A 357 13.85 -17.66 0.54
CA ASN A 357 13.61 -17.98 -0.87
C ASN A 357 12.13 -18.33 -1.17
N ASP A 358 11.29 -18.53 -0.14
CA ASP A 358 9.85 -18.72 -0.32
C ASP A 358 9.14 -17.37 -0.32
N LEU A 359 8.83 -16.85 -1.51
CA LEU A 359 8.20 -15.54 -1.69
C LEU A 359 6.68 -15.55 -1.42
N ASP A 360 6.07 -16.71 -1.28
CA ASP A 360 4.63 -16.84 -1.03
C ASP A 360 4.29 -16.73 0.47
N HIS A 361 5.24 -17.08 1.34
CA HIS A 361 5.07 -17.09 2.79
C HIS A 361 5.99 -16.08 3.48
N PRO A 362 5.67 -15.60 4.70
CA PRO A 362 6.56 -14.76 5.48
C PRO A 362 7.88 -15.44 5.85
N VAL A 363 8.92 -14.66 6.14
CA VAL A 363 10.18 -15.17 6.70
C VAL A 363 10.04 -15.48 8.20
N SER A 364 11.02 -16.17 8.77
CA SER A 364 11.13 -16.39 10.22
C SER A 364 12.52 -16.02 10.72
N LEU A 365 12.59 -15.19 11.76
CA LEU A 365 13.82 -14.67 12.36
C LEU A 365 14.00 -15.31 13.73
N ASN A 366 15.15 -15.93 13.98
CA ASN A 366 15.45 -16.61 15.23
C ASN A 366 16.71 -16.06 15.87
N TYR A 367 16.68 -15.90 17.20
CA TYR A 367 17.76 -15.33 17.99
C TYR A 367 17.99 -16.14 19.26
N LYS A 368 19.24 -16.14 19.70
CA LYS A 368 19.62 -16.56 21.05
C LYS A 368 20.37 -15.43 21.72
N MET A 369 19.99 -15.12 22.94
CA MET A 369 20.57 -14.01 23.71
C MET A 369 20.78 -14.42 25.16
N HIS A 370 21.75 -13.78 25.80
CA HIS A 370 21.95 -13.86 27.24
C HIS A 370 21.50 -12.56 27.93
N ILE A 371 20.58 -12.68 28.88
CA ILE A 371 20.09 -11.57 29.68
C ILE A 371 20.72 -11.66 31.07
N TYR A 372 21.39 -10.59 31.49
CA TYR A 372 22.03 -10.52 32.80
C TYR A 372 21.18 -9.67 33.75
N PRO A 373 20.55 -10.25 34.78
CA PRO A 373 19.88 -9.48 35.82
C PRO A 373 20.87 -8.47 36.43
N SER A 374 20.48 -7.20 36.47
CA SER A 374 21.33 -6.09 36.91
C SER A 374 20.70 -5.32 38.06
N GLY A 375 21.53 -4.68 38.88
CA GLY A 375 21.11 -3.91 40.05
C GLY A 375 21.56 -4.51 41.40
N GLU A 376 21.69 -3.66 42.41
CA GLU A 376 22.11 -4.07 43.76
C GLU A 376 20.99 -4.80 44.51
N ASP A 377 19.83 -4.15 44.69
CA ASP A 377 18.66 -4.72 45.37
C ASP A 377 17.51 -5.08 44.41
N HIS A 378 17.34 -4.29 43.35
CA HIS A 378 16.23 -4.39 42.39
C HIS A 378 16.71 -4.60 40.97
N TYR A 379 16.01 -5.47 40.23
CA TYR A 379 16.17 -5.66 38.80
C TYR A 379 14.90 -5.25 38.06
N TYR A 380 15.02 -4.29 37.15
CA TYR A 380 13.92 -3.77 36.34
C TYR A 380 13.96 -4.40 34.96
N PHE A 381 12.84 -4.97 34.53
CA PHE A 381 12.74 -5.69 33.27
C PHE A 381 11.56 -5.21 32.43
N SER A 382 11.80 -4.88 31.17
CA SER A 382 10.72 -4.54 30.22
C SER A 382 10.12 -5.82 29.64
N PRO A 383 8.85 -6.14 29.93
CA PRO A 383 8.23 -7.38 29.47
C PRO A 383 8.02 -7.43 27.96
N ILE A 384 7.95 -6.28 27.27
CA ILE A 384 7.91 -6.23 25.80
C ILE A 384 9.31 -6.12 25.17
N MET A 385 10.35 -6.00 26.01
CA MET A 385 11.74 -5.77 25.60
C MET A 385 11.81 -4.62 24.59
N ASN A 386 12.43 -4.81 23.42
CA ASN A 386 12.55 -3.80 22.36
C ASN A 386 11.53 -4.00 21.22
N ALA A 387 10.41 -4.70 21.47
CA ALA A 387 9.36 -4.94 20.48
C ALA A 387 8.18 -3.95 20.55
N GLY A 388 8.17 -3.04 21.54
CA GLY A 388 7.12 -2.03 21.70
C GLY A 388 7.20 -0.88 20.69
N LEU A 389 6.19 0.00 20.73
CA LEU A 389 6.21 1.25 19.98
C LEU A 389 7.34 2.15 20.48
N GLU A 390 8.16 2.68 19.58
CA GLU A 390 9.20 3.65 19.93
C GLU A 390 8.63 5.06 20.14
N ASN A 391 7.63 5.43 19.36
CA ASN A 391 6.97 6.74 19.43
C ASN A 391 5.53 6.66 18.90
N ASN A 392 4.70 7.65 19.25
CA ASN A 392 3.36 7.75 18.71
C ASN A 392 3.45 8.25 17.24
N PRO A 393 2.95 7.47 16.25
CA PRO A 393 2.91 7.91 14.85
C PRO A 393 2.03 9.14 14.62
N PHE A 394 1.06 9.39 15.50
CA PHE A 394 0.08 10.47 15.39
C PHE A 394 0.46 11.58 16.37
N LYS A 395 1.14 12.62 15.88
CA LYS A 395 1.68 13.70 16.73
C LYS A 395 0.91 15.01 16.66
N SER A 396 0.15 15.22 15.59
CA SER A 396 -0.62 16.45 15.39
C SER A 396 -1.73 16.58 16.44
N GLU A 397 -1.99 17.81 16.88
CA GLU A 397 -3.10 18.09 17.79
C GLU A 397 -4.45 17.98 17.08
N GLU A 398 -4.50 18.40 15.82
CA GLU A 398 -5.66 18.34 14.95
C GLU A 398 -5.22 17.85 13.57
N ARG A 399 -6.13 17.17 12.86
CA ARG A 399 -5.90 16.64 11.52
C ARG A 399 -7.15 16.83 10.67
N ASN A 400 -6.97 17.41 9.48
CA ASN A 400 -8.07 17.86 8.61
C ASN A 400 -8.39 16.89 7.46
N TYR A 401 -7.66 15.79 7.36
CA TYR A 401 -7.86 14.76 6.35
C TYR A 401 -7.54 13.37 6.93
N PRO A 402 -8.11 12.31 6.37
CA PRO A 402 -8.04 10.97 6.95
C PRO A 402 -6.61 10.47 7.24
N VAL A 403 -6.52 9.57 8.20
CA VAL A 403 -5.39 8.65 8.37
C VAL A 403 -5.65 7.46 7.46
N GLU A 404 -4.72 7.18 6.55
CA GLU A 404 -4.80 6.11 5.55
C GLU A 404 -3.65 5.13 5.78
N LEU A 405 -3.86 4.18 6.68
CA LEU A 405 -2.96 3.05 6.87
C LEU A 405 -2.86 2.23 5.57
N PRO A 406 -1.70 1.60 5.32
CA PRO A 406 -1.51 0.79 4.12
C PRO A 406 -2.31 -0.52 4.17
N TYR A 407 -2.63 -1.00 5.36
CA TYR A 407 -3.36 -2.24 5.63
C TYR A 407 -3.83 -2.30 7.09
N VAL A 408 -4.56 -3.35 7.46
CA VAL A 408 -4.93 -3.65 8.84
C VAL A 408 -3.89 -4.58 9.47
N PHE A 409 -3.61 -4.40 10.77
CA PHE A 409 -2.50 -5.08 11.47
C PHE A 409 -3.03 -6.03 12.54
N ASP A 410 -2.40 -7.18 12.70
CA ASP A 410 -2.62 -8.12 13.80
C ASP A 410 -1.28 -8.54 14.39
N ASN A 411 -0.83 -7.79 15.39
CA ASN A 411 0.48 -7.96 15.99
C ASN A 411 0.32 -8.64 17.34
N SER A 412 1.10 -9.70 17.56
CA SER A 412 1.16 -10.39 18.84
C SER A 412 2.58 -10.51 19.35
N TYR A 413 2.76 -10.33 20.64
CA TYR A 413 4.01 -10.59 21.34
C TYR A 413 3.68 -11.44 22.55
N ILE A 414 4.35 -12.58 22.67
CA ILE A 414 4.19 -13.52 23.77
C ILE A 414 5.55 -13.73 24.42
N LEU A 415 5.59 -13.52 25.73
CA LEU A 415 6.75 -13.81 26.57
C LEU A 415 6.36 -14.85 27.61
N ASN A 416 7.14 -15.91 27.68
CA ASN A 416 7.17 -16.84 28.80
C ASN A 416 8.54 -16.74 29.45
N MET A 417 8.59 -16.31 30.71
CA MET A 417 9.85 -16.20 31.44
C MET A 417 9.79 -16.91 32.78
N GLU A 418 10.88 -17.57 33.16
CA GLU A 418 11.11 -17.93 34.56
C GLU A 418 11.44 -16.69 35.39
N ILE A 419 11.10 -16.73 36.67
CA ILE A 419 11.58 -15.72 37.61
C ILE A 419 13.10 -15.89 37.75
N PRO A 420 13.91 -14.81 37.63
CA PRO A 420 15.35 -14.94 37.74
C PRO A 420 15.78 -15.55 39.08
N ALA A 421 16.75 -16.48 39.04
CA ALA A 421 17.22 -17.17 40.22
C ALA A 421 17.73 -16.18 41.29
N GLY A 422 17.26 -16.33 42.53
CA GLY A 422 17.60 -15.44 43.64
C GLY A 422 16.77 -14.15 43.71
N TYR A 423 15.72 -14.02 42.89
CA TYR A 423 14.79 -12.89 42.92
C TYR A 423 13.36 -13.34 43.22
N GLU A 424 12.57 -12.41 43.74
CA GLU A 424 11.11 -12.48 43.82
C GLU A 424 10.48 -11.30 43.05
N VAL A 425 9.25 -11.47 42.58
CA VAL A 425 8.49 -10.37 41.96
C VAL A 425 7.99 -9.43 43.05
N GLU A 426 8.43 -8.17 43.04
CA GLU A 426 7.96 -7.13 43.96
C GLU A 426 6.79 -6.35 43.34
N GLU A 427 6.92 -5.96 42.07
CA GLU A 427 5.87 -5.23 41.35
C GLU A 427 5.65 -5.82 39.96
N LEU A 428 4.37 -6.00 39.61
CA LEU A 428 3.94 -6.45 38.30
C LEU A 428 3.01 -5.39 37.69
N PRO A 429 3.23 -4.99 36.42
CA PRO A 429 2.28 -4.17 35.67
C PRO A 429 0.85 -4.71 35.74
N LYS A 430 -0.15 -3.83 35.71
CA LYS A 430 -1.56 -4.26 35.70
C LYS A 430 -2.00 -4.67 34.30
N SER A 431 -2.67 -5.82 34.19
CA SER A 431 -3.30 -6.24 32.94
C SER A 431 -4.38 -5.25 32.51
N VAL A 432 -4.46 -4.97 31.21
CA VAL A 432 -5.49 -4.10 30.61
C VAL A 432 -5.88 -4.61 29.23
N ARG A 433 -7.15 -4.42 28.89
CA ARG A 433 -7.67 -4.55 27.53
C ARG A 433 -8.46 -3.28 27.24
N ILE A 434 -8.10 -2.57 26.16
CA ILE A 434 -8.85 -1.41 25.67
C ILE A 434 -9.23 -1.62 24.22
N LYS A 435 -10.29 -0.94 23.79
CA LYS A 435 -10.73 -0.90 22.41
C LYS A 435 -10.51 0.49 21.84
N LEU A 436 -10.21 0.54 20.55
CA LEU A 436 -10.25 1.76 19.75
C LEU A 436 -11.65 1.87 19.13
N ASN A 437 -12.34 2.97 19.40
CA ASN A 437 -13.76 3.15 19.08
C ASN A 437 -14.57 1.92 19.59
N GLU A 438 -15.65 1.54 18.92
CA GLU A 438 -16.42 0.36 19.33
C GLU A 438 -15.69 -0.95 19.02
N ASN A 439 -15.16 -1.10 17.79
CA ASN A 439 -14.52 -2.33 17.31
C ASN A 439 -13.39 -2.10 16.28
N ASP A 440 -12.94 -0.86 16.05
CA ASP A 440 -11.94 -0.53 15.02
C ASP A 440 -10.52 -1.00 15.38
N GLY A 441 -10.29 -1.26 16.67
CA GLY A 441 -9.05 -1.86 17.13
C GLY A 441 -9.13 -2.36 18.57
N ILE A 442 -8.17 -3.19 18.95
CA ILE A 442 -8.03 -3.79 20.27
C ILE A 442 -6.56 -3.73 20.66
N PHE A 443 -6.30 -3.32 21.90
CA PHE A 443 -5.01 -3.48 22.54
C PHE A 443 -5.16 -4.31 23.81
N GLU A 444 -4.33 -5.34 23.93
CA GLU A 444 -4.23 -6.19 25.11
C GLU A 444 -2.82 -6.11 25.68
N TYR A 445 -2.73 -5.87 26.96
CA TYR A 445 -1.52 -6.03 27.75
C TYR A 445 -1.90 -6.94 28.90
N LEU A 446 -1.66 -8.24 28.76
CA LEU A 446 -2.05 -9.26 29.72
C LEU A 446 -0.80 -9.86 30.33
N ILE A 447 -0.66 -9.74 31.64
CA ILE A 447 0.48 -10.24 32.39
C ILE A 447 0.00 -10.99 33.62
N GLN A 448 0.57 -12.17 33.84
CA GLN A 448 0.26 -13.02 34.99
C GLN A 448 1.53 -13.67 35.53
N LYS A 449 1.59 -13.77 36.86
CA LYS A 449 2.61 -14.50 37.60
C LYS A 449 2.03 -15.85 38.04
N ASN A 450 2.72 -16.92 37.72
CA ASN A 450 2.53 -18.25 38.29
C ASN A 450 3.56 -18.48 39.42
N GLU A 451 3.67 -19.68 39.98
CA GLU A 451 4.60 -19.97 41.09
C GLU A 451 6.04 -19.54 40.78
N ASN A 452 6.58 -19.97 39.62
CA ASN A 452 7.97 -19.74 39.23
C ASN A 452 8.15 -19.02 37.90
N SER A 453 7.07 -18.56 37.26
CA SER A 453 7.12 -17.99 35.92
C SER A 453 6.17 -16.81 35.74
N ILE A 454 6.46 -15.98 34.75
CA ILE A 454 5.62 -14.89 34.28
C ILE A 454 5.24 -15.19 32.84
N GLN A 455 3.95 -15.06 32.54
CA GLN A 455 3.44 -15.09 31.18
C GLN A 455 2.93 -13.70 30.84
N PHE A 456 3.39 -13.19 29.70
CA PHE A 456 3.01 -11.88 29.19
C PHE A 456 2.55 -12.00 27.74
N LYS A 457 1.45 -11.33 27.43
CA LYS A 457 0.88 -11.23 26.10
C LYS A 457 0.59 -9.77 25.80
N ASN A 458 1.18 -9.26 24.72
CA ASN A 458 0.83 -7.99 24.11
C ASN A 458 0.14 -8.25 22.77
N VAL A 459 -1.03 -7.66 22.54
CA VAL A 459 -1.70 -7.72 21.24
C VAL A 459 -2.08 -6.32 20.82
N LEU A 460 -1.78 -5.97 19.58
CA LEU A 460 -2.29 -4.79 18.91
C LEU A 460 -2.95 -5.23 17.62
N ASN A 461 -4.27 -5.12 17.58
CA ASN A 461 -5.06 -5.37 16.39
C ASN A 461 -5.76 -4.09 15.95
N ILE A 462 -5.49 -3.66 14.73
CA ILE A 462 -6.24 -2.59 14.06
C ILE A 462 -7.06 -3.28 12.98
N LYS A 463 -8.35 -2.98 12.87
CA LYS A 463 -9.30 -3.64 11.95
C LYS A 463 -9.83 -2.73 10.86
N LYS A 464 -9.47 -1.45 10.91
CA LYS A 464 -9.85 -0.41 9.95
C LYS A 464 -8.57 0.30 9.51
N ALA A 465 -8.35 0.41 8.20
CA ALA A 465 -7.16 1.03 7.63
C ALA A 465 -7.35 2.53 7.37
N THR A 466 -8.60 3.02 7.31
CA THR A 466 -8.87 4.45 7.10
C THR A 466 -9.63 5.05 8.28
N PHE A 467 -9.13 6.13 8.87
CA PHE A 467 -9.81 6.85 9.95
C PHE A 467 -10.07 8.28 9.50
N ASP A 468 -11.34 8.69 9.53
CA ASP A 468 -11.75 10.04 9.14
C ASP A 468 -11.25 11.08 10.17
N PRO A 469 -11.20 12.38 9.81
CA PRO A 469 -10.77 13.44 10.72
C PRO A 469 -11.45 13.42 12.10
N GLU A 470 -12.72 13.03 12.15
CA GLU A 470 -13.52 12.93 13.37
C GLU A 470 -13.04 11.81 14.31
N ASP A 471 -12.47 10.73 13.77
CA ASP A 471 -11.94 9.59 14.53
C ASP A 471 -10.49 9.82 15.01
N TYR A 472 -9.82 10.85 14.51
CA TYR A 472 -8.37 11.03 14.67
C TYR A 472 -7.92 11.12 16.13
N ASN A 473 -8.64 11.88 16.96
CA ASN A 473 -8.26 12.06 18.36
C ASN A 473 -8.31 10.74 19.13
N ASN A 474 -9.32 9.91 18.87
CA ASN A 474 -9.43 8.58 19.49
C ASN A 474 -8.26 7.69 19.09
N LEU A 475 -7.89 7.69 17.80
CA LEU A 475 -6.74 6.95 17.29
C LEU A 475 -5.42 7.42 17.93
N ARG A 476 -5.20 8.73 17.99
CA ARG A 476 -3.99 9.32 18.59
C ARG A 476 -3.86 8.92 20.06
N ASP A 477 -4.93 9.10 20.83
CA ASP A 477 -4.92 8.87 22.27
C ASP A 477 -4.80 7.37 22.59
N PHE A 478 -5.36 6.50 21.74
CA PHE A 478 -5.16 5.06 21.80
C PHE A 478 -3.68 4.67 21.64
N TYR A 479 -2.98 5.19 20.62
CA TYR A 479 -1.54 4.94 20.45
C TYR A 479 -0.70 5.58 21.55
N ALA A 480 -1.11 6.74 22.10
CA ALA A 480 -0.44 7.36 23.25
C ALA A 480 -0.55 6.47 24.50
N PHE A 481 -1.73 5.88 24.74
CA PHE A 481 -1.94 4.94 25.83
C PHE A 481 -1.07 3.69 25.66
N ILE A 482 -1.04 3.10 24.46
CA ILE A 482 -0.20 1.92 24.15
C ILE A 482 1.25 2.21 24.46
N LEU A 483 1.79 3.33 23.94
CA LEU A 483 3.18 3.73 24.15
C LEU A 483 3.52 3.84 25.64
N LYS A 484 2.66 4.49 26.42
CA LYS A 484 2.85 4.61 27.87
C LYS A 484 2.76 3.25 28.57
N LYS A 485 1.83 2.40 28.16
CA LYS A 485 1.60 1.08 28.78
C LYS A 485 2.76 0.12 28.51
N GLN A 486 3.28 0.12 27.28
CA GLN A 486 4.41 -0.71 26.88
C GLN A 486 5.73 -0.31 27.56
N ALA A 487 5.80 0.91 28.13
CA ALA A 487 6.95 1.38 28.91
C ALA A 487 6.95 0.93 30.38
N GLU A 488 5.88 0.28 30.87
CA GLU A 488 5.84 -0.24 32.24
C GLU A 488 6.79 -1.44 32.43
N LEU A 489 7.43 -1.51 33.60
CA LEU A 489 8.48 -2.50 33.92
C LEU A 489 7.98 -3.50 34.97
N ILE A 490 8.47 -4.73 34.88
CA ILE A 490 8.44 -5.68 35.99
C ILE A 490 9.57 -5.32 36.96
N VAL A 491 9.27 -5.30 38.26
CA VAL A 491 10.26 -5.06 39.31
C VAL A 491 10.50 -6.35 40.08
N PHE A 492 11.74 -6.83 40.02
CA PHE A 492 12.22 -7.95 40.80
C PHE A 492 13.07 -7.45 41.97
N LYS A 493 12.95 -8.10 43.12
CA LYS A 493 13.74 -7.83 44.32
C LYS A 493 14.59 -9.04 44.67
N LYS A 494 15.86 -8.82 45.03
CA LYS A 494 16.73 -9.92 45.49
C LYS A 494 16.21 -10.50 46.80
N ILE A 495 16.14 -11.83 46.87
CA ILE A 495 15.85 -12.55 48.10
C ILE A 495 17.10 -12.43 48.98
N LYS A 496 16.98 -11.71 50.10
CA LYS A 496 18.07 -11.62 51.09
C LYS A 496 18.19 -12.99 51.77
N LYS A 497 19.41 -13.56 51.73
CA LYS A 497 19.75 -14.77 52.47
C LYS A 497 19.83 -14.51 53.97
#